data_AF-T0I5Y8-F1
#
_entry.id   AF-T0I5Y8-F1
#
_cell.length_a   1.000
_cell.length_b   1.000
_cell.length_c   1.000
_cell.angle_alpha   90.00
_cell.angle_beta   90.00
_cell.angle_gamma   90.00
#
_symmetry.space_group_name_H-M   'P 1'
#
loop_
_entity.id
_entity.type
_entity.pdbx_description
1 polymer ?
#
loop_
_entity_poly.entity_id
_entity_poly.type
_entity_poly.pdbx_seq_one_letter_code
_entity_poly.pdbx_strand_id
1 'polypeptide(L)'
;MEAPPMEAADVFTRIDLELRPDPGRTVIRPFHFAYPPAFAGQHPPRPQVIVERLLALGEDVRERMIAFIMGPMRERHRNADEVFLRQVDALAAELGDISALKRRDRLLLGAYLSQEYSFESAALFNPSIVRIPLEDDVAQAPGEGVRFLLSLRGIGEGHISSVTFRTGTWDGGNRVTIDPASPHCFPPRIESDEQGWVRLQCHDSQDVSETVIFPVLPGQKQGVEDLRMVVFTEDDGQRLLIGTYTAYDGQNARQEILRGVDLRTFEMRALSGRMTGYKGMALFPRRIDGRYVMLGRQDGENIWLLRSDDLLTWEQGAPIMMPAYPWEFVQLGNCGSPIEIDEGWLVFTHGVGMVRGYCIGACLLDRDDPSRVLKRSRAPLVYPSAEQHGGYVPNVTYSCGALVHGRRVLLPYGIGDEVTAFAVASLDDLLGVLVPA
;
A
#
# COMPACT_ATOMS: atom_id res chain seq x y z
N MET A 1 10.53 43.35 17.53
CA MET A 1 11.27 42.53 16.57
C MET A 1 10.30 41.49 16.06
N GLU A 2 9.96 41.51 14.78
CA GLU A 2 9.32 40.36 14.14
C GLU A 2 10.25 39.15 14.26
N ALA A 3 9.68 37.97 14.51
CA ALA A 3 10.43 36.73 14.44
C ALA A 3 10.99 36.57 13.00
N PRO A 4 12.19 35.97 12.84
CA PRO A 4 12.70 35.69 11.50
C PRO A 4 11.69 34.82 10.72
N PRO A 5 11.62 34.98 9.38
CA PRO A 5 10.75 34.15 8.56
C PRO A 5 11.13 32.69 8.75
N MET A 6 10.13 31.83 8.92
CA MET A 6 10.33 30.39 9.09
C MET A 6 10.89 29.78 7.80
N GLU A 7 11.89 28.91 7.95
CA GLU A 7 12.51 28.20 6.84
C GLU A 7 11.72 26.93 6.48
N ALA A 8 11.78 26.50 5.22
CA ALA A 8 11.06 25.32 4.75
C ALA A 8 11.39 24.04 5.54
N ALA A 9 12.64 23.91 6.00
CA ALA A 9 13.12 22.77 6.77
C ALA A 9 12.54 22.69 8.20
N ASP A 10 12.00 23.80 8.72
CA ASP A 10 11.48 23.91 10.09
C ASP A 10 9.95 23.76 10.15
N VAL A 11 9.27 23.69 9.00
CA VAL A 11 7.81 23.60 8.89
C VAL A 11 7.25 22.34 9.57
N PHE A 12 7.94 21.22 9.41
CA PHE A 12 7.50 19.93 9.91
C PHE A 12 8.23 19.55 11.20
N THR A 13 7.46 19.30 12.25
CA THR A 13 7.97 18.69 13.49
C THR A 13 7.76 17.18 13.44
N ARG A 14 8.84 16.40 13.52
CA ARG A 14 8.77 14.93 13.62
C ARG A 14 8.12 14.52 14.94
N ILE A 15 7.25 13.51 14.88
CA ILE A 15 6.70 12.83 16.05
C ILE A 15 7.61 11.66 16.40
N ASP A 16 7.86 11.45 17.69
CA ASP A 16 8.58 10.29 18.23
C ASP A 16 7.68 9.04 18.17
N LEU A 17 7.43 8.58 16.94
CA LEU A 17 6.64 7.42 16.58
C LEU A 17 7.19 6.86 15.27
N GLU A 18 7.49 5.56 15.27
CA GLU A 18 7.99 4.87 14.09
C GLU A 18 7.32 3.49 13.96
N LEU A 19 6.91 3.14 12.74
CA LEU A 19 6.47 1.80 12.38
C LEU A 19 7.65 1.07 11.75
N ARG A 20 8.03 -0.04 12.36
CA ARG A 20 9.14 -0.88 11.95
C ARG A 20 8.64 -2.22 11.39
N PRO A 21 9.46 -2.90 10.58
CA PRO A 21 9.20 -4.28 10.15
C PRO A 21 8.94 -5.21 11.34
N ASP A 22 8.02 -6.16 11.16
CA ASP A 22 7.69 -7.17 12.16
C ASP A 22 7.76 -8.57 11.52
N PRO A 23 8.84 -9.34 11.77
CA PRO A 23 8.96 -10.69 11.23
C PRO A 23 7.99 -11.71 11.86
N GLY A 24 7.30 -11.34 12.95
CA GLY A 24 6.27 -12.18 13.57
C GLY A 24 4.94 -12.16 12.80
N ARG A 25 4.72 -11.15 11.95
CA ARG A 25 3.48 -11.03 11.17
C ARG A 25 3.56 -11.86 9.91
N THR A 26 2.98 -13.06 10.01
CA THR A 26 3.06 -14.10 8.99
C THR A 26 1.69 -14.47 8.45
N VAL A 27 1.67 -15.00 7.21
CA VAL A 27 0.49 -15.62 6.59
C VAL A 27 0.85 -17.01 6.09
N ILE A 28 -0.14 -17.90 5.98
CA ILE A 28 0.03 -19.19 5.29
C ILE A 28 -0.22 -18.98 3.80
N ARG A 29 0.76 -19.34 2.96
CA ARG A 29 0.68 -19.24 1.49
C ARG A 29 0.93 -20.59 0.82
N PRO A 30 0.46 -20.79 -0.42
CA PRO A 30 0.88 -21.93 -1.23
C PRO A 30 2.39 -22.04 -1.33
N PHE A 31 2.92 -23.25 -1.14
CA PHE A 31 4.33 -23.56 -1.38
C PHE A 31 4.46 -24.42 -2.64
N HIS A 32 4.99 -23.81 -3.70
CA HIS A 32 5.14 -24.49 -4.98
C HIS A 32 6.55 -25.09 -5.11
N PHE A 33 6.59 -26.40 -5.37
CA PHE A 33 7.83 -27.12 -5.63
C PHE A 33 7.63 -28.08 -6.80
N ALA A 34 8.50 -27.94 -7.80
CA ALA A 34 8.52 -28.82 -8.97
C ALA A 34 9.92 -29.38 -9.19
N TYR A 35 10.01 -30.44 -9.99
CA TYR A 35 11.29 -30.84 -10.55
C TYR A 35 11.77 -29.77 -11.53
N PRO A 36 13.09 -29.52 -11.62
CA PRO A 36 13.63 -28.68 -12.68
C PRO A 36 13.19 -29.22 -14.05
N PRO A 37 13.03 -28.37 -15.09
CA PRO A 37 12.50 -28.78 -16.39
C PRO A 37 13.22 -29.99 -17.00
N ALA A 38 14.53 -30.11 -16.82
CA ALA A 38 15.33 -31.24 -17.30
C ALA A 38 14.93 -32.61 -16.73
N PHE A 39 14.25 -32.63 -15.58
CA PHE A 39 13.76 -33.82 -14.90
C PHE A 39 12.23 -33.92 -14.90
N ALA A 40 11.53 -32.96 -15.52
CA ALA A 40 10.09 -33.00 -15.65
C ALA A 40 9.68 -34.22 -16.52
N GLY A 41 8.70 -34.99 -16.05
CA GLY A 41 8.21 -36.20 -16.74
C GLY A 41 9.02 -37.49 -16.48
N GLN A 42 10.16 -37.42 -15.78
CA GLN A 42 10.89 -38.62 -15.35
C GLN A 42 10.31 -39.24 -14.07
N HIS A 43 9.51 -38.46 -13.35
CA HIS A 43 8.87 -38.84 -12.09
C HIS A 43 7.43 -38.35 -12.07
N PRO A 44 6.55 -38.98 -11.27
CA PRO A 44 5.28 -38.39 -10.92
C PRO A 44 5.47 -36.97 -10.35
N PRO A 45 4.49 -36.06 -10.50
CA PRO A 45 4.52 -34.74 -9.88
C PRO A 45 4.90 -34.82 -8.40
N ARG A 46 5.79 -33.92 -7.95
CA ARG A 46 6.31 -33.94 -6.57
C ARG A 46 5.20 -33.92 -5.49
N PRO A 47 4.08 -33.19 -5.67
CA PRO A 47 2.94 -33.29 -4.74
C PRO A 47 2.40 -34.73 -4.58
N GLN A 48 2.28 -35.51 -5.66
CA GLN A 48 1.83 -36.91 -5.59
C GLN A 48 2.80 -37.79 -4.80
N VAL A 49 4.10 -37.61 -5.06
CA VAL A 49 5.16 -38.32 -4.33
C VAL A 49 5.10 -38.03 -2.82
N ILE A 50 4.68 -36.81 -2.42
CA ILE A 50 4.49 -36.48 -1.01
C ILE A 50 3.28 -37.22 -0.41
N VAL A 51 2.18 -37.35 -1.15
CA VAL A 51 1.02 -38.15 -0.72
C VAL A 51 1.44 -39.60 -0.47
N GLU A 52 2.16 -40.21 -1.40
CA GLU A 52 2.69 -41.58 -1.26
C GLU A 52 3.59 -41.74 -0.03
N ARG A 53 4.52 -40.79 0.17
CA ARG A 53 5.42 -40.78 1.34
C ARG A 53 4.65 -40.64 2.64
N LEU A 54 3.64 -39.77 2.70
CA LEU A 54 2.81 -39.58 3.89
C LEU A 54 2.03 -40.85 4.22
N LEU A 55 1.44 -41.51 3.23
CA LEU A 55 0.69 -42.75 3.39
C LEU A 55 1.58 -43.93 3.82
N ALA A 56 2.84 -43.96 3.37
CA ALA A 56 3.81 -44.99 3.75
C ALA A 56 4.26 -44.92 5.22
N LEU A 57 4.00 -43.81 5.93
CA LEU A 57 4.33 -43.68 7.36
C LEU A 57 3.40 -44.52 8.26
N GLY A 58 3.89 -44.89 9.45
CA GLY A 58 3.05 -45.47 10.50
C GLY A 58 2.01 -44.48 11.02
N GLU A 59 0.87 -44.97 11.51
CA GLU A 59 -0.19 -44.11 12.08
C GLU A 59 0.31 -43.33 13.30
N ASP A 60 1.13 -43.94 14.15
CA ASP A 60 1.76 -43.31 15.32
C ASP A 60 2.68 -42.14 14.93
N VAL A 61 3.40 -42.25 13.81
CA VAL A 61 4.27 -41.19 13.29
C VAL A 61 3.44 -39.99 12.85
N ARG A 62 2.37 -40.24 12.08
CA ARG A 62 1.47 -39.17 11.63
C ARG A 62 0.75 -38.48 12.78
N GLU A 63 0.38 -39.21 13.83
CA GLU A 63 -0.19 -38.62 15.07
C GLU A 63 0.82 -37.71 15.78
N ARG A 64 2.10 -38.10 15.86
CA ARG A 64 3.13 -37.20 16.42
C ARG A 64 3.37 -35.98 15.54
N MET A 65 3.38 -36.15 14.22
CA MET A 65 3.58 -35.03 13.28
C MET A 65 2.46 -34.00 13.41
N ILE A 66 1.19 -34.42 13.46
CA ILE A 66 0.06 -33.49 13.56
C ILE A 66 0.07 -32.76 14.90
N ALA A 67 0.39 -33.46 16.00
CA ALA A 67 0.51 -32.85 17.32
C ALA A 67 1.65 -31.81 17.38
N PHE A 68 2.76 -32.08 16.68
CA PHE A 68 3.90 -31.19 16.61
C PHE A 68 3.60 -29.90 15.81
N ILE A 69 2.97 -30.01 14.64
CA ILE A 69 2.79 -28.85 13.75
C ILE A 69 1.55 -28.01 14.06
N MET A 70 0.43 -28.64 14.44
CA MET A 70 -0.85 -27.92 14.49
C MET A 70 -0.99 -27.00 15.69
N GLY A 71 -0.39 -27.33 16.84
CA GLY A 71 -0.43 -26.47 18.03
C GLY A 71 0.15 -25.08 17.74
N PRO A 72 1.44 -24.99 17.34
CA PRO A 72 2.07 -23.73 16.99
C PRO A 72 1.38 -23.00 15.82
N MET A 73 0.89 -23.74 14.81
CA MET A 73 0.19 -23.14 13.67
C MET A 73 -1.15 -22.52 14.06
N ARG A 74 -1.93 -23.16 14.93
CA ARG A 74 -3.23 -22.63 15.41
C ARG A 74 -3.08 -21.45 16.36
N GLU A 75 -1.97 -21.40 17.10
CA GLU A 75 -1.62 -20.25 17.95
C GLU A 75 -1.34 -19.00 17.09
N ARG A 76 -0.62 -19.16 15.97
CA ARG A 76 -0.28 -18.04 15.08
C ARG A 76 -1.38 -17.72 14.06
N HIS A 77 -2.08 -18.72 13.55
CA HIS A 77 -3.07 -18.59 12.48
C HIS A 77 -4.42 -19.17 12.91
N ARG A 78 -5.40 -18.30 13.19
CA ARG A 78 -6.73 -18.73 13.68
C ARG A 78 -7.44 -19.71 12.74
N ASN A 79 -7.19 -19.61 11.43
CA ASN A 79 -7.80 -20.46 10.41
C ASN A 79 -6.81 -21.46 9.78
N ALA A 80 -5.71 -21.82 10.46
CA ALA A 80 -4.68 -22.72 9.94
C ALA A 80 -5.25 -24.00 9.30
N ASP A 81 -6.16 -24.68 10.01
CA ASP A 81 -6.81 -25.90 9.53
C ASP A 81 -7.55 -25.69 8.21
N GLU A 82 -8.32 -24.60 8.10
CA GLU A 82 -9.12 -24.28 6.92
C GLU A 82 -8.23 -23.93 5.73
N VAL A 83 -7.16 -23.16 5.96
CA VAL A 83 -6.20 -22.81 4.91
C VAL A 83 -5.51 -24.06 4.37
N PHE A 84 -5.04 -24.96 5.24
CA PHE A 84 -4.39 -26.21 4.82
C PHE A 84 -5.34 -27.13 4.04
N LEU A 85 -6.58 -27.29 4.50
CA LEU A 85 -7.57 -28.11 3.80
C LEU A 85 -7.94 -27.50 2.44
N ARG A 86 -8.12 -26.18 2.37
CA ARG A 86 -8.38 -25.48 1.10
C ARG A 86 -7.24 -25.63 0.11
N GLN A 87 -5.98 -25.62 0.59
CA GLN A 87 -4.82 -25.82 -0.26
C GLN A 87 -4.79 -27.24 -0.88
N VAL A 88 -5.19 -28.25 -0.10
CA VAL A 88 -5.35 -29.63 -0.60
C VAL A 88 -6.44 -29.69 -1.67
N ASP A 89 -7.58 -29.04 -1.43
CA ASP A 89 -8.71 -29.04 -2.36
C ASP A 89 -8.37 -28.31 -3.68
N ALA A 90 -7.66 -27.18 -3.59
CA ALA A 90 -7.20 -26.43 -4.75
C ALA A 90 -6.23 -27.23 -5.64
N LEU A 91 -5.47 -28.16 -5.04
CA LEU A 91 -4.49 -29.00 -5.74
C LEU A 91 -4.96 -30.44 -5.96
N ALA A 92 -6.24 -30.76 -5.70
CA ALA A 92 -6.74 -32.14 -5.73
C ALA A 92 -6.45 -32.86 -7.06
N ALA A 93 -6.55 -32.14 -8.19
CA ALA A 93 -6.24 -32.69 -9.52
C ALA A 93 -4.76 -33.06 -9.71
N GLU A 94 -3.85 -32.38 -9.00
CA GLU A 94 -2.41 -32.63 -9.06
C GLU A 94 -1.96 -33.70 -8.06
N LEU A 95 -2.74 -33.93 -7.00
CA LEU A 95 -2.38 -34.82 -5.88
C LEU A 95 -2.68 -36.31 -6.14
N GLY A 96 -3.45 -36.63 -7.18
CA GLY A 96 -3.90 -37.99 -7.46
C GLY A 96 -5.13 -38.37 -6.62
N ASP A 97 -5.31 -39.67 -6.34
CA ASP A 97 -6.44 -40.13 -5.51
C ASP A 97 -6.16 -39.90 -4.02
N ILE A 98 -6.83 -38.89 -3.47
CA ILE A 98 -6.78 -38.52 -2.05
C ILE A 98 -8.07 -38.87 -1.29
N SER A 99 -9.00 -39.60 -1.90
CA SER A 99 -10.33 -39.88 -1.35
C SER A 99 -10.30 -40.66 -0.03
N ALA A 100 -9.26 -41.49 0.17
CA ALA A 100 -9.07 -42.29 1.37
C ALA A 100 -8.40 -41.54 2.53
N LEU A 101 -7.94 -40.29 2.33
CA LEU A 101 -7.24 -39.55 3.37
C LEU A 101 -8.18 -39.09 4.48
N LYS A 102 -7.88 -39.47 5.73
CA LYS A 102 -8.53 -38.93 6.91
C LYS A 102 -8.23 -37.42 7.04
N ARG A 103 -9.10 -36.67 7.73
CA ARG A 103 -8.91 -35.22 7.96
C ARG A 103 -7.51 -34.87 8.50
N ARG A 104 -6.98 -35.67 9.43
CA ARG A 104 -5.59 -35.54 9.96
C ARG A 104 -4.55 -35.54 8.83
N ASP A 105 -4.64 -36.50 7.93
CA ASP A 105 -3.66 -36.68 6.86
C ASP A 105 -3.81 -35.59 5.79
N ARG A 106 -5.03 -35.12 5.54
CA ARG A 106 -5.27 -33.93 4.72
C ARG A 106 -4.67 -32.67 5.34
N LEU A 107 -4.73 -32.49 6.66
CA LEU A 107 -4.05 -31.37 7.33
C LEU A 107 -2.53 -31.44 7.20
N LEU A 108 -1.93 -32.62 7.42
CA LEU A 108 -0.49 -32.82 7.22
C LEU A 108 -0.07 -32.54 5.77
N LEU A 109 -0.85 -33.04 4.81
CA LEU A 109 -0.62 -32.78 3.39
C LEU A 109 -0.72 -31.29 3.07
N GLY A 110 -1.74 -30.61 3.56
CA GLY A 110 -1.89 -29.16 3.41
C GLY A 110 -0.73 -28.39 4.01
N ALA A 111 -0.22 -28.82 5.17
CA ALA A 111 0.97 -28.22 5.78
C ALA A 111 2.23 -28.40 4.90
N TYR A 112 2.42 -29.55 4.24
CA TYR A 112 3.52 -29.74 3.28
C TYR A 112 3.39 -28.88 2.01
N LEU A 113 2.16 -28.61 1.59
CA LEU A 113 1.83 -27.80 0.40
C LEU A 113 1.78 -26.29 0.71
N SER A 114 2.11 -25.91 1.94
CA SER A 114 2.05 -24.53 2.40
C SER A 114 3.39 -24.07 2.96
N GLN A 115 3.57 -22.76 3.01
CA GLN A 115 4.66 -22.09 3.69
C GLN A 115 4.11 -21.00 4.60
N GLU A 116 4.77 -20.79 5.73
CA GLU A 116 4.55 -19.64 6.60
C GLU A 116 5.44 -18.50 6.10
N TYR A 117 4.82 -17.38 5.70
CA TYR A 117 5.47 -16.29 4.99
C TYR A 117 5.35 -14.99 5.78
N SER A 118 6.48 -14.39 6.14
CA SER A 118 6.52 -13.07 6.78
C SER A 118 6.54 -11.97 5.73
N PHE A 119 5.48 -11.17 5.66
CA PHE A 119 5.25 -10.22 4.56
C PHE A 119 5.76 -8.80 4.82
N GLU A 120 6.12 -8.50 6.06
CA GLU A 120 6.71 -7.22 6.48
C GLU A 120 7.95 -7.44 7.34
N SER A 121 8.74 -8.48 7.06
CA SER A 121 9.97 -8.79 7.81
C SER A 121 11.15 -7.89 7.47
N ALA A 122 11.22 -7.37 6.24
CA ALA A 122 12.39 -6.64 5.74
C ALA A 122 12.19 -5.13 5.78
N ALA A 123 10.99 -4.65 5.43
CA ALA A 123 10.68 -3.23 5.37
C ALA A 123 9.17 -2.98 5.53
N LEU A 124 8.80 -1.83 6.10
CA LEU A 124 7.44 -1.35 6.26
C LEU A 124 7.40 0.17 6.07
N PHE A 125 7.06 0.64 4.87
CA PHE A 125 7.29 2.03 4.45
C PHE A 125 6.27 2.52 3.39
N ASN A 126 6.54 3.67 2.76
CA ASN A 126 5.71 4.31 1.73
C ASN A 126 4.21 4.44 2.11
N PRO A 127 3.91 5.15 3.21
CA PRO A 127 2.58 5.21 3.75
C PRO A 127 1.63 6.09 2.94
N SER A 128 0.36 5.68 2.82
CA SER A 128 -0.75 6.57 2.45
C SER A 128 -1.79 6.58 3.56
N ILE A 129 -2.48 7.70 3.73
CA ILE A 129 -3.38 7.93 4.87
C ILE A 129 -4.69 8.57 4.42
N VAL A 130 -5.80 8.10 4.98
CA VAL A 130 -7.15 8.68 4.78
C VAL A 130 -7.92 8.67 6.08
N ARG A 131 -8.90 9.58 6.22
CA ARG A 131 -9.82 9.62 7.37
C ARG A 131 -10.80 8.44 7.36
N ILE A 132 -11.13 7.94 8.54
CA ILE A 132 -12.27 7.04 8.80
C ILE A 132 -13.12 7.64 9.94
N PRO A 133 -14.44 7.39 10.04
CA PRO A 133 -15.28 6.65 9.09
C PRO A 133 -15.36 7.34 7.72
N LEU A 134 -15.65 6.53 6.69
CA LEU A 134 -15.89 7.01 5.33
C LEU A 134 -17.31 7.60 5.17
N GLU A 135 -18.15 7.49 6.20
CA GLU A 135 -19.53 8.00 6.28
C GLU A 135 -19.67 8.93 7.50
N ASP A 136 -20.52 9.94 7.35
CA ASP A 136 -20.83 11.05 8.28
C ASP A 136 -19.67 12.01 8.66
N ASP A 137 -19.78 13.25 8.19
CA ASP A 137 -19.30 14.41 8.96
C ASP A 137 -20.23 14.60 10.16
N VAL A 138 -20.16 13.70 11.14
CA VAL A 138 -20.47 14.14 12.49
C VAL A 138 -19.42 15.20 12.76
N ALA A 139 -19.85 16.46 12.81
CA ALA A 139 -19.02 17.57 13.22
C ALA A 139 -18.33 17.15 14.53
N GLN A 140 -17.06 16.76 14.42
CA GLN A 140 -16.28 16.39 15.59
C GLN A 140 -16.23 17.63 16.47
N ALA A 141 -16.62 17.47 17.73
CA ALA A 141 -16.52 18.55 18.67
C ALA A 141 -15.06 19.04 18.69
N PRO A 142 -14.79 20.35 18.77
CA PRO A 142 -13.42 20.85 18.87
C PRO A 142 -12.62 20.08 19.92
N GLY A 143 -11.56 19.37 19.50
CA GLY A 143 -10.71 18.55 20.38
C GLY A 143 -10.91 17.02 20.28
N GLU A 144 -11.88 16.54 19.50
CA GLU A 144 -12.03 15.11 19.20
C GLU A 144 -11.11 14.72 18.02
N GLY A 145 -10.15 13.83 18.27
CA GLY A 145 -9.16 13.45 17.26
C GLY A 145 -9.75 12.77 16.03
N VAL A 146 -9.03 12.81 14.92
CA VAL A 146 -9.36 12.14 13.67
C VAL A 146 -8.92 10.69 13.73
N ARG A 147 -9.85 9.78 13.43
CA ARG A 147 -9.52 8.39 13.13
C ARG A 147 -9.04 8.28 11.69
N PHE A 148 -8.01 7.47 11.46
CA PHE A 148 -7.44 7.27 10.12
C PHE A 148 -7.20 5.80 9.80
N LEU A 149 -7.17 5.52 8.50
CA LEU A 149 -6.63 4.31 7.90
C LEU A 149 -5.29 4.67 7.24
N LEU A 150 -4.28 3.86 7.50
CA LEU A 150 -2.93 3.96 6.94
C LEU A 150 -2.67 2.70 6.12
N SER A 151 -2.33 2.83 4.84
CA SER A 151 -1.73 1.75 4.06
C SER A 151 -0.21 1.84 4.16
N LEU A 152 0.44 0.68 4.15
CA LEU A 152 1.90 0.55 4.21
C LEU A 152 2.34 -0.48 3.18
N ARG A 153 3.50 -0.24 2.57
CA ARG A 153 4.21 -1.21 1.75
C ARG A 153 5.04 -2.12 2.66
N GLY A 154 4.68 -3.40 2.72
CA GLY A 154 5.43 -4.44 3.40
C GLY A 154 6.34 -5.21 2.44
N ILE A 155 7.60 -5.43 2.84
CA ILE A 155 8.55 -6.29 2.12
C ILE A 155 8.82 -7.54 2.94
N GLY A 156 8.51 -8.69 2.34
CA GLY A 156 8.73 -10.00 2.93
C GLY A 156 9.90 -10.77 2.31
N GLU A 157 9.93 -12.07 2.59
CA GLU A 157 10.86 -13.00 1.94
C GLU A 157 10.78 -12.89 0.39
N GLY A 158 11.95 -12.93 -0.27
CA GLY A 158 12.04 -12.80 -1.72
C GLY A 158 11.86 -11.38 -2.25
N HIS A 159 11.80 -10.37 -1.38
CA HIS A 159 11.63 -8.95 -1.71
C HIS A 159 10.30 -8.62 -2.43
N ILE A 160 9.27 -9.45 -2.22
CA ILE A 160 7.95 -9.23 -2.81
C ILE A 160 7.24 -8.13 -2.02
N SER A 161 6.74 -7.12 -2.73
CA SER A 161 5.96 -6.04 -2.13
C SER A 161 4.50 -6.41 -1.94
N SER A 162 3.98 -6.11 -0.76
CA SER A 162 2.58 -6.26 -0.37
C SER A 162 2.05 -4.98 0.24
N VAL A 163 0.72 -4.84 0.31
CA VAL A 163 0.07 -3.75 1.04
C VAL A 163 -0.57 -4.30 2.31
N THR A 164 -0.29 -3.67 3.44
CA THR A 164 -0.93 -3.95 4.74
C THR A 164 -1.47 -2.65 5.32
N PHE A 165 -2.32 -2.75 6.34
CA PHE A 165 -3.01 -1.60 6.89
C PHE A 165 -2.75 -1.43 8.40
N ARG A 166 -2.85 -0.19 8.86
CA ARG A 166 -2.96 0.19 10.27
C ARG A 166 -4.09 1.18 10.43
N THR A 167 -4.67 1.23 11.62
CA THR A 167 -5.59 2.30 12.01
C THR A 167 -5.00 3.09 13.17
N GLY A 168 -5.51 4.28 13.41
CA GLY A 168 -5.05 5.10 14.51
C GLY A 168 -5.91 6.33 14.75
N THR A 169 -5.53 7.10 15.76
CA THR A 169 -6.10 8.42 16.07
C THR A 169 -5.03 9.48 16.00
N TRP A 170 -5.41 10.68 15.55
CA TRP A 170 -4.59 11.88 15.62
C TRP A 170 -5.39 13.02 16.21
N ASP A 171 -4.88 13.71 17.22
CA ASP A 171 -5.60 14.79 17.90
C ASP A 171 -5.55 16.15 17.19
N GLY A 172 -5.00 16.22 15.97
CA GLY A 172 -4.73 17.48 15.27
C GLY A 172 -3.46 18.20 15.78
N GLY A 173 -2.87 17.75 16.87
CA GLY A 173 -1.65 18.29 17.48
C GLY A 173 -0.44 17.41 17.18
N ASN A 174 0.32 17.09 18.23
CA ASN A 174 1.56 16.30 18.13
C ASN A 174 1.36 14.84 18.58
N ARG A 175 0.11 14.44 18.91
CA ARG A 175 -0.16 13.08 19.41
C ARG A 175 -0.86 12.26 18.34
N VAL A 176 -0.11 11.32 17.79
CA VAL A 176 -0.59 10.26 16.91
C VAL A 176 -0.51 8.95 17.68
N THR A 177 -1.60 8.18 17.68
CA THR A 177 -1.65 6.85 18.28
C THR A 177 -1.99 5.84 17.21
N ILE A 178 -1.17 4.80 17.06
CA ILE A 178 -1.43 3.67 16.16
C ILE A 178 -2.09 2.58 17.00
N ASP A 179 -3.19 2.03 16.49
CA ASP A 179 -3.84 0.90 17.15
C ASP A 179 -2.94 -0.34 17.07
N PRO A 180 -2.91 -1.21 18.10
CA PRO A 180 -2.15 -2.44 18.04
C PRO A 180 -2.54 -3.27 16.80
N ALA A 181 -1.54 -3.64 15.99
CA ALA A 181 -1.75 -4.56 14.89
C ALA A 181 -2.12 -5.94 15.45
N SER A 182 -3.09 -6.60 14.81
CA SER A 182 -3.42 -7.98 15.17
C SER A 182 -2.23 -8.91 14.89
N PRO A 183 -1.96 -9.89 15.78
CA PRO A 183 -0.93 -10.89 15.57
C PRO A 183 -1.33 -11.93 14.51
N HIS A 184 -2.60 -11.96 14.11
CA HIS A 184 -3.11 -12.87 13.08
C HIS A 184 -3.24 -12.15 11.75
N CYS A 185 -2.87 -12.82 10.66
CA CYS A 185 -3.00 -12.27 9.32
C CYS A 185 -3.66 -13.29 8.39
N PHE A 186 -4.49 -12.81 7.46
CA PHE A 186 -5.24 -13.67 6.54
C PHE A 186 -4.98 -13.25 5.10
N PRO A 187 -4.58 -14.18 4.22
CA PRO A 187 -4.62 -13.91 2.79
C PRO A 187 -6.08 -13.80 2.34
N PRO A 188 -6.41 -12.85 1.45
CA PRO A 188 -7.76 -12.74 0.92
C PRO A 188 -8.15 -13.98 0.11
N ARG A 189 -9.44 -14.30 0.09
CA ARG A 189 -10.00 -15.19 -0.92
C ARG A 189 -10.13 -14.39 -2.21
N ILE A 190 -9.63 -14.98 -3.30
CA ILE A 190 -9.55 -14.33 -4.60
C ILE A 190 -10.69 -14.85 -5.46
N GLU A 191 -11.53 -13.95 -5.93
CA GLU A 191 -12.56 -14.21 -6.92
C GLU A 191 -12.34 -13.29 -8.11
N SER A 192 -12.44 -13.82 -9.33
CA SER A 192 -12.39 -13.01 -10.55
C SER A 192 -13.76 -13.00 -11.19
N ASP A 193 -14.23 -11.83 -11.62
CA ASP A 193 -15.45 -11.71 -12.41
C ASP A 193 -15.15 -11.67 -13.93
N GLU A 194 -16.20 -11.83 -14.74
CA GLU A 194 -16.10 -11.73 -16.21
C GLU A 194 -15.81 -10.29 -16.69
N GLN A 195 -15.96 -9.29 -15.82
CA GLN A 195 -15.80 -7.87 -16.14
C GLN A 195 -14.36 -7.38 -15.94
N GLY A 196 -13.45 -8.25 -15.51
CA GLY A 196 -12.02 -7.98 -15.34
C GLY A 196 -11.64 -7.40 -13.97
N TRP A 197 -12.56 -7.43 -13.00
CA TRP A 197 -12.24 -7.13 -11.60
C TRP A 197 -11.78 -8.40 -10.88
N VAL A 198 -10.77 -8.22 -10.03
CA VAL A 198 -10.37 -9.23 -9.06
C VAL A 198 -10.80 -8.77 -7.68
N ARG A 199 -11.69 -9.53 -7.05
CA ARG A 199 -12.23 -9.29 -5.73
C ARG A 199 -11.42 -10.06 -4.69
N LEU A 200 -10.98 -9.35 -3.67
CA LEU A 200 -10.24 -9.83 -2.52
C LEU A 200 -11.16 -9.79 -1.30
N GLN A 201 -11.65 -10.96 -0.88
CA GLN A 201 -12.52 -11.09 0.28
C GLN A 201 -11.71 -11.45 1.52
N CYS A 202 -11.74 -10.59 2.53
CA CYS A 202 -11.06 -10.75 3.81
C CYS A 202 -12.09 -10.98 4.94
N HIS A 203 -13.17 -11.74 4.67
CA HIS A 203 -14.21 -12.03 5.67
C HIS A 203 -13.68 -12.80 6.91
N ASP A 204 -12.55 -13.51 6.76
CA ASP A 204 -11.87 -14.21 7.85
C ASP A 204 -11.10 -13.24 8.77
N SER A 205 -10.84 -12.01 8.31
CA SER A 205 -10.27 -10.94 9.13
C SER A 205 -11.34 -10.38 10.07
N GLN A 206 -10.93 -9.98 11.26
CA GLN A 206 -11.71 -9.23 12.25
C GLN A 206 -11.27 -7.77 12.36
N ASP A 207 -10.05 -7.46 11.93
CA ASP A 207 -9.46 -6.12 11.93
C ASP A 207 -8.71 -5.87 10.61
N VAL A 208 -8.72 -4.63 10.11
CA VAL A 208 -8.09 -4.29 8.82
C VAL A 208 -6.58 -4.55 8.81
N SER A 209 -5.92 -4.50 9.96
CA SER A 209 -4.49 -4.86 10.06
C SER A 209 -4.22 -6.31 9.69
N GLU A 210 -5.19 -7.21 9.86
CA GLU A 210 -5.07 -8.63 9.50
C GLU A 210 -5.08 -8.85 7.97
N THR A 211 -5.52 -7.84 7.20
CA THR A 211 -5.59 -7.90 5.74
C THR A 211 -4.23 -7.59 5.12
N VAL A 212 -3.81 -8.46 4.20
CA VAL A 212 -2.60 -8.28 3.40
C VAL A 212 -2.92 -8.49 1.93
N ILE A 213 -2.62 -7.49 1.11
CA ILE A 213 -2.83 -7.52 -0.33
C ILE A 213 -1.51 -7.91 -0.99
N PHE A 214 -1.48 -9.13 -1.50
CA PHE A 214 -0.38 -9.66 -2.29
C PHE A 214 -0.60 -9.45 -3.80
N PRO A 215 0.44 -9.64 -4.61
CA PRO A 215 0.30 -9.88 -6.04
C PRO A 215 -0.71 -10.98 -6.38
N VAL A 216 -1.75 -10.61 -7.11
CA VAL A 216 -2.79 -11.51 -7.64
C VAL A 216 -2.97 -11.37 -9.16
N LEU A 217 -2.72 -10.19 -9.73
CA LEU A 217 -2.81 -9.97 -11.17
C LEU A 217 -1.48 -10.29 -11.87
N PRO A 218 -1.50 -10.71 -13.16
CA PRO A 218 -0.28 -11.05 -13.91
C PRO A 218 0.79 -9.95 -13.94
N GLY A 219 0.38 -8.67 -13.92
CA GLY A 219 1.27 -7.51 -13.92
C GLY A 219 1.89 -7.19 -12.56
N GLN A 220 1.55 -7.93 -11.51
CA GLN A 220 1.99 -7.66 -10.13
C GLN A 220 3.07 -8.63 -9.65
N LYS A 221 3.60 -9.51 -10.52
CA LYS A 221 4.46 -10.65 -10.11
C LYS A 221 5.59 -10.31 -9.12
N GLN A 222 6.14 -9.09 -9.18
CA GLN A 222 7.19 -8.60 -8.28
C GLN A 222 6.71 -7.61 -7.22
N GLY A 223 5.44 -7.20 -7.24
CA GLY A 223 4.86 -6.43 -6.15
C GLY A 223 3.61 -5.62 -6.49
N VAL A 224 2.87 -5.33 -5.43
CA VAL A 224 1.90 -4.23 -5.34
C VAL A 224 2.59 -3.11 -4.56
N GLU A 225 2.89 -1.99 -5.20
CA GLU A 225 3.73 -0.93 -4.65
C GLU A 225 2.97 0.40 -4.48
N ASP A 226 3.29 1.11 -3.39
CA ASP A 226 3.03 2.54 -3.21
C ASP A 226 1.56 2.94 -3.44
N LEU A 227 0.64 2.27 -2.73
CA LEU A 227 -0.80 2.53 -2.78
C LEU A 227 -1.12 3.95 -2.30
N ARG A 228 -1.72 4.76 -3.16
CA ARG A 228 -2.17 6.13 -2.89
C ARG A 228 -3.67 6.12 -2.72
N MET A 229 -4.15 6.27 -1.49
CA MET A 229 -5.56 6.23 -1.16
C MET A 229 -6.20 7.62 -1.18
N VAL A 230 -7.47 7.68 -1.55
CA VAL A 230 -8.33 8.85 -1.45
C VAL A 230 -9.75 8.42 -1.11
N VAL A 231 -10.44 9.26 -0.33
CA VAL A 231 -11.90 9.16 -0.20
C VAL A 231 -12.49 9.99 -1.34
N PHE A 232 -12.95 9.30 -2.39
CA PHE A 232 -13.57 9.93 -3.55
C PHE A 232 -15.04 10.19 -3.26
N THR A 233 -15.50 11.41 -3.51
CA THR A 233 -16.90 11.81 -3.37
C THR A 233 -17.54 11.92 -4.75
N GLU A 234 -18.55 11.10 -4.99
CA GLU A 234 -19.40 11.11 -6.18
C GLU A 234 -20.35 12.32 -6.18
N ASP A 235 -20.92 12.63 -7.35
CA ASP A 235 -21.81 13.80 -7.51
C ASP A 235 -23.12 13.66 -6.71
N ASP A 236 -23.51 12.43 -6.35
CA ASP A 236 -24.65 12.13 -5.48
C ASP A 236 -24.30 12.17 -3.98
N GLY A 237 -23.04 12.47 -3.65
CA GLY A 237 -22.52 12.52 -2.29
C GLY A 237 -22.01 11.18 -1.75
N GLN A 238 -22.10 10.08 -2.51
CA GLN A 238 -21.55 8.80 -2.09
C GLN A 238 -20.02 8.91 -1.95
N ARG A 239 -19.48 8.39 -0.84
CA ARG A 239 -18.03 8.37 -0.58
C ARG A 239 -17.47 6.97 -0.74
N LEU A 240 -16.38 6.85 -1.48
CA LEU A 240 -15.75 5.59 -1.84
C LEU A 240 -14.25 5.64 -1.50
N LEU A 241 -13.72 4.60 -0.87
CA LEU A 241 -12.27 4.46 -0.75
C LEU A 241 -11.71 3.96 -2.08
N ILE A 242 -10.92 4.80 -2.74
CA ILE A 242 -10.24 4.46 -3.98
C ILE A 242 -8.74 4.61 -3.75
N GLY A 243 -7.95 3.69 -4.29
CA GLY A 243 -6.53 3.84 -4.34
C GLY A 243 -5.95 3.50 -5.71
N THR A 244 -4.86 4.16 -6.06
CA THR A 244 -4.03 3.83 -7.22
C THR A 244 -2.69 3.31 -6.74
N TYR A 245 -2.17 2.29 -7.41
CA TYR A 245 -0.88 1.69 -7.04
C TYR A 245 -0.11 1.28 -8.28
N THR A 246 1.18 1.03 -8.06
CA THR A 246 2.05 0.52 -9.11
C THR A 246 2.08 -1.00 -9.03
N ALA A 247 1.66 -1.66 -10.11
CA ALA A 247 1.90 -3.08 -10.32
C ALA A 247 3.22 -3.25 -11.08
N TYR A 248 4.11 -4.10 -10.55
CA TYR A 248 5.41 -4.38 -11.15
C TYR A 248 5.58 -5.88 -11.42
N ASP A 249 5.96 -6.23 -12.66
CA ASP A 249 6.16 -7.62 -13.08
C ASP A 249 7.64 -8.05 -13.09
N GLY A 250 8.56 -7.15 -12.74
CA GLY A 250 10.01 -7.34 -12.83
C GLY A 250 10.65 -6.65 -14.04
N GLN A 251 9.85 -6.18 -15.00
CA GLN A 251 10.32 -5.48 -16.20
C GLN A 251 9.53 -4.19 -16.42
N ASN A 252 8.21 -4.28 -16.37
CA ASN A 252 7.28 -3.20 -16.66
C ASN A 252 6.55 -2.76 -15.40
N ALA A 253 6.33 -1.45 -15.29
CA ALA A 253 5.44 -0.87 -14.30
C ALA A 253 4.15 -0.43 -14.99
N ARG A 254 3.01 -0.62 -14.32
CA ARG A 254 1.73 -0.05 -14.75
C ARG A 254 0.92 0.42 -13.56
N GLN A 255 -0.02 1.32 -13.82
CA GLN A 255 -0.98 1.79 -12.82
C GLN A 255 -2.21 0.89 -12.80
N GLU A 256 -2.62 0.57 -11.58
CA GLU A 256 -3.82 -0.20 -11.31
C GLU A 256 -4.62 0.51 -10.22
N ILE A 257 -5.90 0.18 -10.15
CA ILE A 257 -6.85 0.75 -9.19
C ILE A 257 -7.26 -0.32 -8.18
N LEU A 258 -7.46 0.13 -6.96
CA LEU A 258 -8.03 -0.61 -5.84
C LEU A 258 -9.26 0.17 -5.35
N ARG A 259 -10.36 -0.52 -5.10
CA ARG A 259 -11.55 0.02 -4.44
C ARG A 259 -11.76 -0.71 -3.13
N GLY A 260 -11.84 0.02 -2.03
CA GLY A 260 -12.21 -0.54 -0.73
C GLY A 260 -13.71 -0.45 -0.56
N VAL A 261 -14.41 -1.58 -0.59
CA VAL A 261 -15.87 -1.63 -0.48
C VAL A 261 -16.30 -1.43 0.98
N ASP A 262 -15.65 -2.12 1.92
CA ASP A 262 -16.00 -2.11 3.35
C ASP A 262 -14.78 -2.33 4.28
N LEU A 263 -13.57 -2.07 3.78
CA LEU A 263 -12.27 -2.37 4.43
C LEU A 263 -11.99 -3.86 4.71
N ARG A 264 -12.93 -4.75 4.35
CA ARG A 264 -12.78 -6.21 4.40
C ARG A 264 -12.83 -6.82 3.00
N THR A 265 -13.38 -6.10 2.05
CA THR A 265 -13.51 -6.45 0.65
C THR A 265 -12.84 -5.37 -0.18
N PHE A 266 -11.89 -5.80 -1.01
CA PHE A 266 -11.20 -4.94 -1.95
C PHE A 266 -11.40 -5.44 -3.37
N GLU A 267 -11.49 -4.55 -4.33
CA GLU A 267 -11.56 -4.88 -5.75
C GLU A 267 -10.40 -4.23 -6.48
N MET A 268 -9.70 -5.00 -7.31
CA MET A 268 -8.51 -4.57 -8.03
C MET A 268 -8.70 -4.74 -9.53
N ARG A 269 -8.19 -3.77 -10.30
CA ARG A 269 -8.23 -3.82 -11.77
C ARG A 269 -7.11 -3.00 -12.39
N ALA A 270 -6.64 -3.45 -13.54
CA ALA A 270 -5.69 -2.68 -14.34
C ALA A 270 -6.36 -1.46 -14.98
N LEU A 271 -5.69 -0.31 -14.93
CA LEU A 271 -6.10 0.85 -15.73
C LEU A 271 -5.68 0.64 -17.19
N SER A 272 -6.43 1.26 -18.11
CA SER A 272 -6.20 1.21 -19.56
C SER A 272 -5.86 2.58 -20.13
N GLY A 273 -5.28 2.60 -21.32
CA GLY A 273 -4.97 3.83 -22.05
C GLY A 273 -3.54 4.31 -21.92
N ARG A 274 -3.15 5.25 -22.78
CA ARG A 274 -1.75 5.66 -23.01
C ARG A 274 -1.04 6.23 -21.78
N MET A 275 -1.77 6.71 -20.78
CA MET A 275 -1.20 7.35 -19.59
C MET A 275 -0.90 6.36 -18.45
N THR A 276 -1.20 5.08 -18.59
CA THR A 276 -1.20 4.10 -17.48
C THR A 276 0.07 3.26 -17.34
N GLY A 277 0.99 3.32 -18.31
CA GLY A 277 2.25 2.57 -18.29
C GLY A 277 3.37 3.17 -17.42
N TYR A 278 3.03 4.04 -16.47
CA TYR A 278 3.99 4.82 -15.66
C TYR A 278 3.74 4.63 -14.16
N LYS A 279 4.43 5.40 -13.30
CA LYS A 279 4.29 5.34 -11.84
C LYS A 279 3.62 6.61 -11.29
N GLY A 280 2.92 6.46 -10.16
CA GLY A 280 2.53 7.57 -9.29
C GLY A 280 1.25 8.29 -9.67
N MET A 281 0.31 7.63 -10.36
CA MET A 281 -1.00 8.26 -10.58
C MET A 281 -1.71 8.45 -9.23
N ALA A 282 -2.34 9.61 -9.00
CA ALA A 282 -3.14 9.88 -7.81
C ALA A 282 -4.41 10.65 -8.14
N LEU A 283 -5.55 10.11 -7.70
CA LEU A 283 -6.89 10.60 -7.99
C LEU A 283 -7.23 11.82 -7.12
N PHE A 284 -7.78 12.86 -7.74
CA PHE A 284 -8.42 13.95 -6.99
C PHE A 284 -9.67 13.44 -6.26
N PRO A 285 -10.02 13.97 -5.09
CA PRO A 285 -11.09 13.42 -4.24
C PRO A 285 -12.52 13.63 -4.79
N ARG A 286 -12.67 14.27 -5.94
CA ARG A 286 -13.95 14.47 -6.66
C ARG A 286 -13.70 14.78 -8.12
N ARG A 287 -14.77 14.79 -8.92
CA ARG A 287 -14.71 15.30 -10.30
C ARG A 287 -14.43 16.81 -10.32
N ILE A 288 -13.77 17.26 -11.37
CA ILE A 288 -13.55 18.68 -11.68
C ILE A 288 -14.03 18.90 -13.12
N ASP A 289 -14.97 19.82 -13.30
CA ASP A 289 -15.70 20.03 -14.56
C ASP A 289 -16.34 18.75 -15.12
N GLY A 290 -16.95 17.95 -14.23
CA GLY A 290 -17.62 16.70 -14.59
C GLY A 290 -16.69 15.56 -15.02
N ARG A 291 -15.37 15.72 -14.89
CA ARG A 291 -14.37 14.71 -15.27
C ARG A 291 -13.57 14.20 -14.09
N TYR A 292 -13.13 12.94 -14.18
CA TYR A 292 -12.11 12.42 -13.28
C TYR A 292 -10.78 13.08 -13.59
N VAL A 293 -10.02 13.39 -12.55
CA VAL A 293 -8.72 14.04 -12.66
C VAL A 293 -7.70 13.28 -11.83
N MET A 294 -6.52 13.04 -12.39
CA MET A 294 -5.38 12.45 -11.67
C MET A 294 -4.13 13.31 -11.87
N LEU A 295 -3.28 13.37 -10.85
CA LEU A 295 -1.87 13.71 -11.05
C LEU A 295 -1.06 12.47 -11.41
N GLY A 296 0.06 12.62 -12.10
CA GLY A 296 1.01 11.54 -12.36
C GLY A 296 2.38 12.05 -12.82
N ARG A 297 3.26 11.12 -13.22
CA ARG A 297 4.58 11.42 -13.80
C ARG A 297 4.83 10.63 -15.10
N GLN A 298 4.23 11.08 -16.20
CA GLN A 298 4.05 10.30 -17.44
C GLN A 298 5.29 10.31 -18.34
N ASP A 299 6.16 11.30 -18.21
CA ASP A 299 7.46 11.36 -18.89
C ASP A 299 8.62 10.91 -18.00
N GLY A 300 8.32 10.48 -16.76
CA GLY A 300 9.33 10.11 -15.78
C GLY A 300 9.96 11.28 -15.03
N GLU A 301 9.64 12.54 -15.36
CA GLU A 301 10.32 13.73 -14.84
C GLU A 301 9.35 14.78 -14.25
N ASN A 302 8.24 15.08 -14.91
CA ASN A 302 7.37 16.21 -14.61
C ASN A 302 6.06 15.76 -13.93
N ILE A 303 5.40 16.65 -13.20
CA ILE A 303 4.02 16.39 -12.75
C ILE A 303 3.07 16.67 -13.91
N TRP A 304 2.23 15.68 -14.21
CA TRP A 304 1.19 15.75 -15.24
C TRP A 304 -0.19 15.83 -14.61
N LEU A 305 -1.09 16.57 -15.26
CA LEU A 305 -2.52 16.56 -15.00
C LEU A 305 -3.20 15.72 -16.08
N LEU A 306 -3.88 14.66 -15.64
CA LEU A 306 -4.60 13.72 -16.48
C LEU A 306 -6.10 13.95 -16.30
N ARG A 307 -6.88 13.82 -17.37
CA ARG A 307 -8.33 13.94 -17.34
C ARG A 307 -8.98 12.77 -18.06
N SER A 308 -10.09 12.28 -17.52
CA SER A 308 -10.89 11.24 -18.17
C SER A 308 -12.39 11.37 -17.88
N ASP A 309 -13.20 10.88 -18.82
CA ASP A 309 -14.65 10.74 -18.66
C ASP A 309 -15.03 9.47 -17.88
N ASP A 310 -14.11 8.50 -17.78
CA ASP A 310 -14.28 7.28 -16.99
C ASP A 310 -13.06 7.01 -16.10
N LEU A 311 -13.28 6.33 -14.98
CA LEU A 311 -12.26 6.12 -13.96
C LEU A 311 -11.18 5.10 -14.38
N LEU A 312 -11.44 4.29 -15.42
CA LEU A 312 -10.61 3.12 -15.77
C LEU A 312 -9.71 3.36 -17.00
N THR A 313 -10.05 4.32 -17.86
CA THR A 313 -9.34 4.59 -19.11
C THR A 313 -8.73 5.98 -19.09
N TRP A 314 -7.41 6.10 -19.31
CA TRP A 314 -6.68 7.37 -19.22
C TRP A 314 -5.82 7.57 -20.48
N GLU A 315 -6.35 8.38 -21.42
CA GLU A 315 -5.72 8.60 -22.73
C GLU A 315 -4.94 9.91 -22.86
N GLN A 316 -5.33 10.93 -22.08
CA GLN A 316 -4.87 12.31 -22.26
C GLN A 316 -4.34 12.91 -20.96
N GLY A 317 -3.36 13.79 -21.11
CA GLY A 317 -2.79 14.58 -20.03
C GLY A 317 -1.79 15.60 -20.56
N ALA A 318 -1.39 16.53 -19.70
CA ALA A 318 -0.36 17.52 -19.99
C ALA A 318 0.54 17.76 -18.77
N PRO A 319 1.83 18.07 -18.96
CA PRO A 319 2.69 18.50 -17.86
C PRO A 319 2.21 19.85 -17.31
N ILE A 320 2.14 19.97 -15.99
CA ILE A 320 1.72 21.19 -15.29
C ILE A 320 2.81 21.76 -14.39
N MET A 321 3.79 20.95 -13.98
CA MET A 321 4.90 21.39 -13.14
C MET A 321 6.18 20.63 -13.48
N MET A 322 7.21 21.40 -13.85
CA MET A 322 8.55 20.90 -14.19
C MET A 322 9.54 21.14 -13.03
N PRO A 323 10.66 20.40 -12.95
CA PRO A 323 11.76 20.73 -12.07
C PRO A 323 12.27 22.17 -12.28
N ALA A 324 12.37 22.93 -11.19
CA ALA A 324 12.85 24.30 -11.13
C ALA A 324 13.95 24.51 -10.09
N TYR A 325 14.08 23.60 -9.11
CA TYR A 325 15.02 23.72 -8.00
C TYR A 325 15.98 22.52 -7.88
N PRO A 326 17.19 22.70 -7.29
CA PRO A 326 18.21 21.65 -7.26
C PRO A 326 17.81 20.31 -6.65
N TRP A 327 16.85 20.31 -5.71
CA TRP A 327 16.38 19.11 -5.03
C TRP A 327 15.40 18.26 -5.88
N GLU A 328 15.02 18.75 -7.06
CA GLU A 328 14.06 18.10 -7.97
C GLU A 328 14.58 17.94 -9.40
N PHE A 329 15.83 18.34 -9.69
CA PHE A 329 16.42 18.34 -11.05
C PHE A 329 16.48 16.97 -11.74
N VAL A 330 16.42 15.85 -11.02
CA VAL A 330 16.39 14.52 -11.65
C VAL A 330 14.96 14.12 -12.02
N GLN A 331 14.01 14.37 -11.12
CA GLN A 331 12.58 14.13 -11.35
C GLN A 331 11.75 14.72 -10.21
N LEU A 332 10.50 15.02 -10.53
CA LEU A 332 9.46 15.53 -9.64
C LEU A 332 8.20 14.67 -9.80
N GLY A 333 7.54 14.34 -8.69
CA GLY A 333 6.26 13.65 -8.73
C GLY A 333 5.38 14.02 -7.55
N ASN A 334 4.12 13.64 -7.61
CA ASN A 334 3.21 13.73 -6.46
C ASN A 334 3.44 12.55 -5.50
N CYS A 335 3.36 12.84 -4.20
CA CYS A 335 3.35 11.83 -3.16
C CYS A 335 2.05 11.03 -3.21
N GLY A 336 0.91 11.71 -3.08
CA GLY A 336 -0.42 11.08 -3.05
C GLY A 336 -1.47 11.94 -3.74
N SER A 337 -2.72 11.72 -3.35
CA SER A 337 -3.87 12.47 -3.85
C SER A 337 -3.85 13.93 -3.37
N PRO A 338 -4.24 14.88 -4.24
CA PRO A 338 -4.44 16.27 -3.84
C PRO A 338 -5.47 16.41 -2.72
N ILE A 339 -5.23 17.34 -1.80
CA ILE A 339 -6.08 17.60 -0.64
C ILE A 339 -6.79 18.94 -0.86
N GLU A 340 -8.11 18.94 -0.85
CA GLU A 340 -8.90 20.17 -0.95
C GLU A 340 -8.76 20.98 0.34
N ILE A 341 -8.33 22.23 0.21
CA ILE A 341 -8.27 23.24 1.28
C ILE A 341 -8.89 24.55 0.77
N ASP A 342 -9.13 25.50 1.68
CA ASP A 342 -9.79 26.77 1.33
C ASP A 342 -9.05 27.54 0.21
N GLU A 343 -7.72 27.45 0.22
CA GLU A 343 -6.81 28.12 -0.71
C GLU A 343 -6.66 27.44 -2.08
N GLY A 344 -7.08 26.18 -2.24
CA GLY A 344 -6.87 25.41 -3.46
C GLY A 344 -6.66 23.91 -3.21
N TRP A 345 -5.93 23.26 -4.13
CA TRP A 345 -5.49 21.88 -3.98
C TRP A 345 -4.07 21.83 -3.42
N LEU A 346 -3.92 21.41 -2.17
CA LEU A 346 -2.61 21.13 -1.59
C LEU A 346 -2.10 19.79 -2.11
N VAL A 347 -0.90 19.79 -2.68
CA VAL A 347 -0.27 18.59 -3.21
C VAL A 347 1.11 18.43 -2.57
N PHE A 348 1.30 17.34 -1.84
CA PHE A 348 2.65 16.93 -1.44
C PHE A 348 3.37 16.31 -2.62
N THR A 349 4.63 16.71 -2.82
CA THR A 349 5.47 16.26 -3.92
C THR A 349 6.72 15.58 -3.41
N HIS A 350 7.28 14.68 -4.19
CA HIS A 350 8.64 14.18 -4.00
C HIS A 350 9.54 14.69 -5.12
N GLY A 351 10.74 15.11 -4.77
CA GLY A 351 11.78 15.54 -5.71
C GLY A 351 13.04 14.71 -5.53
N VAL A 352 13.76 14.48 -6.63
CA VAL A 352 15.04 13.77 -6.63
C VAL A 352 16.16 14.72 -7.01
N GLY A 353 17.09 14.89 -6.07
CA GLY A 353 18.26 15.75 -6.23
C GLY A 353 19.58 14.98 -6.31
N MET A 354 20.65 15.64 -5.87
CA MET A 354 22.01 15.09 -5.87
C MET A 354 22.11 13.75 -5.12
N VAL A 355 22.93 12.83 -5.62
CA VAL A 355 23.19 11.51 -5.00
C VAL A 355 21.89 10.73 -4.70
N ARG A 356 20.91 10.84 -5.61
CA ARG A 356 19.59 10.19 -5.47
C ARG A 356 18.91 10.57 -4.15
N GLY A 357 19.08 11.81 -3.69
CA GLY A 357 18.38 12.33 -2.51
C GLY A 357 16.90 12.54 -2.81
N TYR A 358 16.02 11.71 -2.25
CA TYR A 358 14.58 11.92 -2.31
C TYR A 358 14.13 12.76 -1.12
N CYS A 359 13.47 13.86 -1.44
CA CYS A 359 12.94 14.83 -0.50
C CYS A 359 11.45 15.05 -0.76
N ILE A 360 10.73 15.50 0.26
CA ILE A 360 9.32 15.88 0.15
C ILE A 360 9.21 17.40 0.11
N GLY A 361 8.43 17.91 -0.84
CA GLY A 361 8.00 19.30 -0.94
C GLY A 361 6.48 19.40 -1.05
N ALA A 362 5.99 20.57 -1.45
CA ALA A 362 4.57 20.76 -1.72
C ALA A 362 4.32 21.84 -2.78
N CYS A 363 3.15 21.78 -3.41
CA CYS A 363 2.61 22.86 -4.23
C CYS A 363 1.12 23.07 -3.94
N LEU A 364 0.62 24.23 -4.36
CA LEU A 364 -0.78 24.62 -4.32
C LEU A 364 -1.26 24.82 -5.74
N LEU A 365 -2.30 24.08 -6.15
CA LEU A 365 -2.96 24.26 -7.45
C LEU A 365 -4.26 25.05 -7.26
N ASP A 366 -4.68 25.76 -8.31
CA ASP A 366 -5.97 26.46 -8.33
C ASP A 366 -7.12 25.45 -8.22
N ARG A 367 -8.13 25.79 -7.40
CA ARG A 367 -9.27 24.90 -7.08
C ARG A 367 -10.10 24.55 -8.30
N ASP A 368 -10.34 25.53 -9.16
CA ASP A 368 -11.24 25.40 -10.31
C ASP A 368 -10.46 24.94 -11.54
N ASP A 369 -9.23 25.44 -11.70
CA ASP A 369 -8.33 25.01 -12.77
C ASP A 369 -7.03 24.40 -12.23
N PRO A 370 -7.00 23.10 -11.92
CA PRO A 370 -5.82 22.43 -11.38
C PRO A 370 -4.63 22.37 -12.35
N SER A 371 -4.76 22.88 -13.59
CA SER A 371 -3.60 23.06 -14.47
C SER A 371 -2.72 24.25 -14.08
N ARG A 372 -3.25 25.15 -13.23
CA ARG A 372 -2.54 26.34 -12.76
C ARG A 372 -1.90 26.07 -11.40
N VAL A 373 -0.57 25.99 -11.40
CA VAL A 373 0.22 25.95 -10.16
C VAL A 373 0.29 27.37 -9.60
N LEU A 374 -0.25 27.58 -8.39
CA LEU A 374 -0.28 28.88 -7.73
C LEU A 374 1.01 29.13 -6.95
N LYS A 375 1.45 28.14 -6.19
CA LYS A 375 2.65 28.20 -5.36
C LYS A 375 3.36 26.85 -5.29
N ARG A 376 4.65 26.85 -5.00
CA ARG A 376 5.46 25.65 -4.76
C ARG A 376 6.59 25.90 -3.75
N SER A 377 7.09 24.83 -3.14
CA SER A 377 8.22 24.91 -2.21
C SER A 377 9.54 25.07 -2.97
N ARG A 378 10.32 26.10 -2.63
CA ARG A 378 11.66 26.34 -3.20
C ARG A 378 12.73 25.37 -2.67
N ALA A 379 12.57 24.93 -1.43
CA ALA A 379 13.44 23.96 -0.75
C ALA A 379 12.61 22.79 -0.23
N PRO A 380 13.23 21.63 0.07
CA PRO A 380 12.57 20.52 0.74
C PRO A 380 11.87 20.93 2.05
N LEU A 381 10.69 20.36 2.28
CA LEU A 381 9.97 20.45 3.55
C LEU A 381 10.37 19.30 4.49
N VAL A 382 10.63 18.13 3.92
CA VAL A 382 11.20 16.98 4.63
C VAL A 382 12.35 16.44 3.80
N TYR A 383 13.48 16.19 4.46
CA TYR A 383 14.68 15.64 3.86
C TYR A 383 15.28 14.55 4.77
N PRO A 384 16.07 13.61 4.22
CA PRO A 384 16.77 12.63 5.03
C PRO A 384 17.81 13.34 5.91
N SER A 385 17.59 13.35 7.22
CA SER A 385 18.59 13.88 8.17
C SER A 385 19.79 12.94 8.30
N ALA A 386 20.90 13.46 8.85
CA ALA A 386 22.11 12.65 9.05
C ALA A 386 21.87 11.41 9.94
N GLU A 387 20.91 11.50 10.87
CA GLU A 387 20.50 10.41 11.78
C GLU A 387 19.57 9.39 11.09
N GLN A 388 19.03 9.74 9.92
CA GLN A 388 18.14 8.91 9.10
C GLN A 388 18.88 8.27 7.91
N HIS A 389 20.21 8.37 7.87
CA HIS A 389 21.03 7.65 6.90
C HIS A 389 21.06 6.14 7.21
N GLY A 390 20.64 5.33 6.25
CA GLY A 390 20.56 3.88 6.40
C GLY A 390 19.39 3.29 5.61
N GLY A 391 19.16 1.99 5.75
CA GLY A 391 18.12 1.28 5.02
C GLY A 391 18.48 0.91 3.59
N TYR A 392 17.50 0.37 2.87
CA TYR A 392 17.66 -0.18 1.53
C TYR A 392 18.03 0.91 0.50
N VAL A 393 17.53 2.15 0.68
CA VAL A 393 17.91 3.32 -0.12
C VAL A 393 18.29 4.50 0.79
N PRO A 394 19.60 4.72 1.08
CA PRO A 394 20.06 5.54 2.21
C PRO A 394 19.66 7.02 2.29
N ASN A 395 19.25 7.63 1.17
CA ASN A 395 18.99 9.07 1.07
C ASN A 395 17.53 9.33 0.67
N VAL A 396 16.58 8.57 1.24
CA VAL A 396 15.18 8.64 0.83
C VAL A 396 14.25 9.02 1.97
N THR A 397 13.46 10.06 1.70
CA THR A 397 12.17 10.32 2.37
C THR A 397 11.07 10.29 1.31
N TYR A 398 10.00 9.54 1.57
CA TYR A 398 8.94 9.33 0.57
C TYR A 398 7.58 9.16 1.22
N SER A 399 6.52 9.67 0.60
CA SER A 399 5.15 9.51 1.10
C SER A 399 4.20 9.17 -0.04
N CYS A 400 3.09 8.50 0.28
CA CYS A 400 1.99 8.21 -0.61
C CYS A 400 0.69 8.94 -0.20
N GLY A 401 0.75 9.86 0.76
CA GLY A 401 -0.39 10.69 1.17
C GLY A 401 -0.16 11.41 2.49
N ALA A 402 -0.95 12.47 2.71
CA ALA A 402 -1.00 13.21 3.96
C ALA A 402 -2.46 13.42 4.38
N LEU A 403 -2.67 13.76 5.64
CA LEU A 403 -3.98 14.03 6.21
C LEU A 403 -4.04 15.47 6.71
N VAL A 404 -5.08 16.21 6.31
CA VAL A 404 -5.38 17.55 6.82
C VAL A 404 -6.57 17.47 7.76
N HIS A 405 -6.46 18.13 8.92
CA HIS A 405 -7.56 18.30 9.86
C HIS A 405 -7.54 19.73 10.42
N GLY A 406 -8.56 20.52 10.09
CA GLY A 406 -8.54 21.95 10.36
C GLY A 406 -7.33 22.62 9.68
N ARG A 407 -6.59 23.45 10.41
CA ARG A 407 -5.35 24.10 9.95
C ARG A 407 -4.08 23.32 10.30
N ARG A 408 -4.18 21.99 10.40
CA ARG A 408 -3.07 21.12 10.79
C ARG A 408 -2.87 20.03 9.75
N VAL A 409 -1.62 19.65 9.54
CA VAL A 409 -1.22 18.59 8.62
C VAL A 409 -0.52 17.47 9.37
N LEU A 410 -0.88 16.23 9.08
CA LEU A 410 -0.18 15.01 9.45
C LEU A 410 0.41 14.38 8.18
N LEU A 411 1.73 14.25 8.15
CA LEU A 411 2.49 13.65 7.05
C LEU A 411 3.16 12.36 7.55
N PRO A 412 2.59 11.18 7.26
CA PRO A 412 3.35 9.94 7.36
C PRO A 412 4.32 9.84 6.17
N TYR A 413 5.54 9.37 6.43
CA TYR A 413 6.56 9.21 5.39
C TYR A 413 7.49 8.04 5.68
N GLY A 414 7.94 7.36 4.64
CA GLY A 414 8.97 6.33 4.66
C GLY A 414 10.37 6.95 4.77
N ILE A 415 11.26 6.24 5.44
CA ILE A 415 12.69 6.56 5.57
C ILE A 415 13.47 5.34 5.07
N GLY A 416 14.39 5.58 4.13
CA GLY A 416 15.36 4.56 3.70
C GLY A 416 14.77 3.35 2.98
N ASP A 417 13.52 3.41 2.52
CA ASP A 417 12.74 2.24 2.07
C ASP A 417 12.67 1.10 3.12
N GLU A 418 12.64 1.45 4.41
CA GLU A 418 12.72 0.48 5.52
C GLU A 418 11.63 0.67 6.58
N VAL A 419 11.42 1.92 7.03
CA VAL A 419 10.53 2.25 8.16
C VAL A 419 9.59 3.41 7.81
N THR A 420 8.51 3.56 8.56
CA THR A 420 7.60 4.72 8.46
C THR A 420 7.69 5.59 9.72
N ALA A 421 7.85 6.89 9.52
CA ALA A 421 7.77 7.92 10.55
C ALA A 421 6.61 8.89 10.28
N PHE A 422 6.36 9.80 11.22
CA PHE A 422 5.29 10.79 11.15
C PHE A 422 5.83 12.18 11.46
N ALA A 423 5.30 13.19 10.78
CA ALA A 423 5.56 14.59 11.07
C ALA A 423 4.27 15.40 11.02
N VAL A 424 4.23 16.50 11.76
CA VAL A 424 3.09 17.42 11.79
C VAL A 424 3.51 18.85 11.52
N ALA A 425 2.62 19.62 10.93
CA ALA A 425 2.83 21.03 10.62
C ALA A 425 1.53 21.84 10.81
N SER A 426 1.67 23.15 10.98
CA SER A 426 0.56 24.09 10.72
C SER A 426 0.41 24.27 9.22
N LEU A 427 -0.84 24.33 8.75
CA LEU A 427 -1.14 24.59 7.34
C LEU A 427 -0.77 26.03 6.97
N ASP A 428 -0.92 26.98 7.89
CA ASP A 428 -0.55 28.39 7.67
C ASP A 428 0.97 28.54 7.49
N ASP A 429 1.73 27.84 8.32
CA ASP A 429 3.19 27.79 8.27
C ASP A 429 3.65 27.17 6.93
N LEU A 430 3.07 26.03 6.56
CA LEU A 430 3.33 25.38 5.28
C LEU A 430 3.05 26.31 4.09
N LEU A 431 1.88 26.96 4.04
CA LEU A 431 1.52 27.87 2.94
C LEU A 431 2.37 29.15 2.94
N GLY A 432 2.85 29.58 4.11
CA GLY A 432 3.71 30.74 4.29
C GLY A 432 5.08 30.58 3.63
N VAL A 433 5.62 29.35 3.58
CA VAL A 433 6.92 29.07 2.93
C VAL A 433 6.83 28.78 1.44
N LEU A 434 5.63 28.56 0.88
CA LEU A 434 5.47 28.34 -0.55
C LEU A 434 5.61 29.67 -1.31
N VAL A 435 6.40 29.65 -2.38
CA VAL A 435 6.62 30.81 -3.26
C VAL A 435 5.73 30.71 -4.50
N PRO A 436 5.37 31.83 -5.15
CA PRO A 436 4.69 31.81 -6.44
C PRO A 436 5.42 30.91 -7.44
N ALA A 437 4.65 30.08 -8.15
CA ALA A 437 5.19 29.03 -9.03
C ALA A 437 5.80 29.55 -10.34
#